data_AF-A0A1I7RNJ3-F1
#
_entry.id   AF-A0A1I7RNJ3-F1
#
_cell.length_a   1.000
_cell.length_b   1.000
_cell.length_c   1.000
_cell.angle_alpha   90.00
_cell.angle_beta   90.00
_cell.angle_gamma   90.00
#
_symmetry.space_group_name_H-M   'P 1'
#
loop_
_entity.id
_entity.type
_entity.pdbx_description
1 polymer ?
#
loop_
_entity_poly.entity_id
_entity_poly.type
_entity_poly.pdbx_seq_one_letter_code
_entity_poly.pdbx_strand_id
1 'polypeptide(L)'
;MTNMIKEILTLSSKGIYADKGSHFFRRSIHTGDLVDSEGLRLCKKNLASKSPKMTVEMTPDVNIAPTFDVKADKPKSLEKRVQVNKMTVSLSLTLVMIFTVYWREIKEFVKTFDPFLGSRLVFYEGAGGQKWTVPHSTYTYSFKASFENFKSNEWAVNFMKRYWLISIPLAYFYYYGIHRLQDFMKNREPMKLTKTLVAWNIFLGLFSIVGFVRTFEEWFYVIRNDGIYGTICTTFNPEGPTLFWSIMFAISKIFELGDTVFLVLRKKPVIFLHYFHHMLVMVIVFSSIAEMSAPSQIFMLMNYVAHSIMYPYYAIMAAGIRVPRPIAKCITTVQITQMFLGVYVTSFVVYKRDFQGIYCQQTRFSTLLAYGTYVAFGYLFVKFFIKAYSKKPAKKEA
;
A
#
# COMPACT_ATOMS: atom_id res chain seq x y z
N MET A 1 -5.70 -13.05 17.40
CA MET A 1 -4.45 -13.08 16.61
C MET A 1 -3.44 -14.05 17.22
N THR A 2 -3.19 -13.97 18.54
CA THR A 2 -2.27 -14.85 19.28
C THR A 2 -2.62 -16.35 19.22
N ASN A 3 -3.92 -16.70 19.20
CA ASN A 3 -4.35 -18.10 19.13
C ASN A 3 -4.23 -18.72 17.73
N MET A 4 -4.45 -17.92 16.68
CA MET A 4 -4.29 -18.33 15.28
C MET A 4 -2.81 -18.52 14.91
N ILE A 5 -1.93 -17.66 15.44
CA ILE A 5 -0.48 -17.81 15.30
C ILE A 5 0.01 -19.04 16.08
N LYS A 6 -0.54 -19.31 17.27
CA LYS A 6 -0.25 -20.54 18.02
C LYS A 6 -0.69 -21.79 17.26
N GLU A 7 -1.89 -21.84 16.68
CA GLU A 7 -2.33 -23.01 15.88
C GLU A 7 -1.45 -23.26 14.65
N ILE A 8 -1.07 -22.21 13.92
CA ILE A 8 -0.18 -22.33 12.75
C ILE A 8 1.22 -22.82 13.16
N LEU A 9 1.75 -22.34 14.28
CA LEU A 9 3.05 -22.79 14.81
C LEU A 9 3.00 -24.22 15.39
N THR A 10 1.85 -24.65 15.93
CA THR A 10 1.67 -26.00 16.48
C THR A 10 1.47 -27.04 15.38
N LEU A 11 0.90 -26.63 14.24
CA LEU A 11 0.83 -27.45 13.01
C LEU A 11 2.19 -27.58 12.33
N SER A 12 3.04 -26.55 12.42
CA SER A 12 4.42 -26.61 11.94
C SER A 12 5.35 -27.45 12.83
N SER A 13 5.00 -27.68 14.11
CA SER A 13 5.86 -28.39 15.06
C SER A 13 5.62 -29.90 15.11
N LYS A 14 4.65 -30.44 14.36
CA LYS A 14 4.27 -31.87 14.40
C LYS A 14 4.70 -32.70 13.17
N GLY A 15 5.58 -32.18 12.32
CA GLY A 15 5.98 -32.91 11.11
C GLY A 15 7.43 -32.70 10.70
N ILE A 16 8.29 -33.62 11.16
CA ILE A 16 9.48 -34.13 10.44
C ILE A 16 10.57 -33.10 10.16
N TYR A 17 11.55 -33.01 11.06
CA TYR A 17 12.97 -33.23 10.77
C TYR A 17 13.72 -33.22 12.11
N ALA A 18 13.97 -34.42 12.63
CA ALA A 18 15.04 -34.67 13.57
C ALA A 18 16.35 -34.74 12.76
N ASP A 19 17.38 -33.97 13.11
CA ASP A 19 18.64 -34.48 13.67
C ASP A 19 19.66 -33.33 13.84
N LYS A 20 20.33 -33.35 15.00
CA LYS A 20 21.59 -32.71 15.45
C LYS A 20 21.97 -31.27 15.04
N GLY A 21 22.21 -30.44 16.06
CA GLY A 21 23.05 -29.24 15.95
C GLY A 21 22.96 -28.20 17.06
N SER A 22 22.68 -28.60 18.30
CA SER A 22 22.59 -27.71 19.46
C SER A 22 23.96 -27.48 20.12
N HIS A 23 24.54 -26.28 19.99
CA HIS A 23 25.53 -25.74 20.95
C HIS A 23 25.70 -24.23 20.71
N PHE A 24 24.84 -23.39 21.26
CA PHE A 24 25.18 -21.97 21.54
C PHE A 24 24.20 -21.27 22.49
N PHE A 25 23.01 -21.81 22.74
CA PHE A 25 22.04 -21.30 23.70
C PHE A 25 22.36 -21.71 25.15
N ARG A 26 23.48 -21.22 25.72
CA ARG A 26 23.66 -21.29 27.19
C ARG A 26 24.61 -20.28 27.83
N ARG A 27 24.89 -19.14 27.20
CA ARG A 27 25.68 -18.07 27.82
C ARG A 27 25.22 -16.69 27.35
N SER A 28 24.29 -16.11 28.10
CA SER A 28 24.20 -14.66 28.40
C SER A 28 22.86 -14.34 29.06
N ILE A 29 22.66 -14.90 30.26
CA ILE A 29 21.80 -14.32 31.29
C ILE A 29 22.71 -14.21 32.50
N HIS A 30 23.46 -13.11 32.58
CA HIS A 30 24.00 -12.51 33.80
C HIS A 30 25.02 -11.44 33.39
N THR A 31 24.61 -10.18 33.54
CA THR A 31 25.34 -9.08 34.22
C THR A 31 24.54 -7.81 33.96
N GLY A 32 23.91 -7.28 35.00
CA GLY A 32 23.52 -5.87 35.03
C GLY A 32 24.73 -5.05 35.45
N ASP A 33 24.87 -3.85 34.89
CA ASP A 33 25.58 -2.75 35.53
C ASP A 33 25.13 -1.40 34.95
N LEU A 34 25.20 -0.41 35.84
CA LEU A 34 24.61 0.92 35.84
C LEU A 34 25.24 1.88 34.82
N VAL A 35 24.42 2.76 34.22
CA VAL A 35 24.87 4.03 33.61
C VAL A 35 24.12 5.19 34.25
N ASP A 36 24.78 5.70 35.28
CA ASP A 36 24.98 7.09 35.72
C ASP A 36 23.88 8.15 35.53
N SER A 37 23.48 8.74 36.67
CA SER A 37 22.41 9.73 36.84
C SER A 37 22.93 11.19 36.92
N GLU A 38 24.22 11.42 36.70
CA GLU A 38 24.83 12.74 36.82
C GLU A 38 24.74 13.58 35.52
N GLY A 39 24.74 12.93 34.35
CA GLY A 39 24.61 13.59 33.04
C GLY A 39 23.24 14.23 32.79
N LEU A 40 22.17 13.69 33.37
CA LEU A 40 20.80 14.21 33.20
C LEU A 40 20.56 15.50 34.01
N ARG A 41 21.38 15.74 35.05
CA ARG A 41 21.22 16.88 35.96
C ARG A 41 21.89 18.15 35.42
N LEU A 42 23.00 18.03 34.68
CA LEU A 42 23.64 19.17 34.02
C LEU A 42 22.84 19.72 32.82
N CYS A 43 22.14 18.84 32.08
CA CYS A 43 21.36 19.27 30.91
C CYS A 43 20.12 20.11 31.29
N LYS A 44 19.51 19.85 32.45
CA LYS A 44 18.37 20.63 32.97
C LYS A 44 18.74 22.04 33.43
N LYS A 45 20.00 22.30 33.79
CA LYS A 45 20.43 23.61 34.34
C LYS A 45 20.71 24.65 33.24
N ASN A 46 21.08 24.21 32.03
CA ASN A 46 21.43 25.11 30.92
C ASN A 46 20.25 25.53 30.02
N LEU A 47 19.07 24.91 30.17
CA LEU A 47 17.87 25.26 29.40
C LEU A 47 16.97 26.30 30.11
N ALA A 48 17.30 26.71 31.34
CA ALA A 48 16.49 27.65 32.13
C ALA A 48 16.94 29.12 32.04
N SER A 49 18.00 29.46 31.30
CA SER A 49 18.54 30.82 31.20
C SER A 49 18.80 31.25 29.75
N LYS A 50 17.75 31.73 29.06
CA LYS A 50 17.83 32.79 28.02
C LYS A 50 16.45 33.04 27.40
N SER A 51 15.85 34.18 27.72
CA SER A 51 14.80 34.81 26.91
C SER A 51 15.34 36.15 26.39
N PRO A 52 15.36 36.42 25.08
CA PRO A 52 15.43 37.79 24.60
C PRO A 52 14.00 38.30 24.32
N LYS A 53 13.59 39.34 25.05
CA LYS A 53 12.49 40.22 24.66
C LYS A 53 13.01 41.14 23.56
N MET A 54 12.30 41.24 22.45
CA MET A 54 12.56 42.22 21.39
C MET A 54 11.41 43.21 21.35
N THR A 55 11.67 44.45 21.77
CA THR A 55 10.81 45.62 21.64
C THR A 55 11.12 46.29 20.31
N VAL A 56 10.10 46.67 19.54
CA VAL A 56 10.24 47.45 18.31
C VAL A 56 9.47 48.75 18.50
N GLU A 57 10.18 49.88 18.41
CA GLU A 57 9.63 51.23 18.39
C GLU A 57 8.99 51.54 17.02
N MET A 58 7.90 52.30 17.03
CA MET A 58 7.23 52.84 15.84
C MET A 58 7.55 54.33 15.69
N THR A 59 8.01 54.74 14.52
CA THR A 59 7.98 56.13 14.05
C THR A 59 6.97 56.26 12.89
N PRO A 60 6.17 57.35 12.82
CA PRO A 60 5.21 57.56 11.76
C PRO A 60 5.84 58.38 10.62
N ASP A 61 5.60 58.02 9.36
CA ASP A 61 5.18 58.99 8.34
C ASP A 61 4.90 58.35 6.97
N VAL A 62 4.00 59.03 6.25
CA VAL A 62 3.64 58.94 4.82
C VAL A 62 2.47 58.02 4.43
N ASN A 63 1.32 58.69 4.31
CA ASN A 63 0.12 58.29 3.59
C ASN A 63 0.37 58.15 2.08
N ILE A 64 0.11 56.98 1.48
CA ILE A 64 -0.47 56.85 0.13
C ILE A 64 -1.35 55.58 0.11
N ALA A 65 -2.67 55.76 -0.01
CA ALA A 65 -3.61 54.68 -0.32
C ALA A 65 -3.73 54.52 -1.85
N PRO A 66 -3.94 53.27 -2.32
CA PRO A 66 -5.16 53.04 -3.08
C PRO A 66 -5.96 51.89 -2.49
N THR A 67 -7.27 52.11 -2.44
CA THR A 67 -8.31 51.19 -1.98
C THR A 67 -8.34 49.91 -2.81
N PHE A 68 -7.80 48.82 -2.25
CA PHE A 68 -8.17 47.45 -2.63
C PHE A 68 -9.06 46.88 -1.53
N ASP A 69 -10.32 46.63 -1.87
CA ASP A 69 -11.31 46.03 -1.00
C ASP A 69 -11.00 44.53 -0.83
N VAL A 70 -10.03 44.23 0.02
CA VAL A 70 -9.75 42.87 0.48
C VAL A 70 -10.80 42.54 1.53
N LYS A 71 -11.79 41.71 1.16
CA LYS A 71 -12.62 41.00 2.16
C LYS A 71 -11.70 40.30 3.15
N ALA A 72 -11.51 40.90 4.32
CA ALA A 72 -10.69 40.35 5.38
C ALA A 72 -11.30 39.03 5.85
N ASP A 73 -10.72 37.91 5.42
CA ASP A 73 -11.04 36.60 5.98
C ASP A 73 -10.74 36.68 7.49
N LYS A 74 -11.74 36.41 8.33
CA LYS A 74 -11.62 36.54 9.80
C LYS A 74 -10.31 35.90 10.28
N PRO A 75 -9.55 36.49 11.22
CA PRO A 75 -8.19 36.04 11.57
C PRO A 75 -8.11 34.54 11.93
N LYS A 76 -9.16 33.99 12.58
CA LYS A 76 -9.29 32.55 12.88
C LYS A 76 -9.37 31.63 11.65
N SER A 77 -9.87 32.14 10.52
CA SER A 77 -9.98 31.40 9.26
C SER A 77 -8.66 31.33 8.52
N LEU A 78 -7.87 32.40 8.55
CA LEU A 78 -6.52 32.45 8.00
C LEU A 78 -5.57 31.58 8.84
N GLU A 79 -5.64 31.66 10.17
CA GLU A 79 -4.91 30.76 11.08
C GLU A 79 -5.26 29.29 10.83
N LYS A 80 -6.55 28.95 10.69
CA LYS A 80 -6.97 27.58 10.36
C LYS A 80 -6.42 27.11 9.01
N ARG A 81 -6.43 27.95 7.97
CA ARG A 81 -5.87 27.60 6.64
C ARG A 81 -4.35 27.43 6.70
N VAL A 82 -3.65 28.32 7.40
CA VAL A 82 -2.19 28.25 7.60
C VAL A 82 -1.82 27.01 8.42
N GLN A 83 -2.60 26.66 9.44
CA GLN A 83 -2.36 25.49 10.29
C GLN A 83 -2.63 24.17 9.55
N VAL A 84 -3.65 24.11 8.69
CA VAL A 84 -3.91 22.95 7.82
C VAL A 84 -2.81 22.78 6.78
N ASN A 85 -2.40 23.85 6.07
CA ASN A 85 -1.31 23.76 5.09
C ASN A 85 0.04 23.41 5.76
N LYS A 86 0.33 23.99 6.93
CA LYS A 86 1.50 23.61 7.73
C LYS A 86 1.45 22.15 8.15
N MET A 87 0.28 21.62 8.52
CA MET A 87 0.14 20.23 8.96
C MET A 87 0.22 19.24 7.79
N THR A 88 -0.31 19.57 6.61
CA THR A 88 -0.17 18.72 5.41
C THR A 88 1.28 18.64 4.96
N VAL A 89 1.97 19.78 4.88
CA VAL A 89 3.41 19.82 4.56
C VAL A 89 4.23 19.15 5.66
N SER A 90 3.85 19.32 6.94
CA SER A 90 4.51 18.68 8.07
C SER A 90 4.31 17.16 8.07
N LEU A 91 3.14 16.62 7.74
CA LEU A 91 2.92 15.17 7.64
C LEU A 91 3.75 14.55 6.50
N SER A 92 3.80 15.21 5.34
CA SER A 92 4.63 14.78 4.21
C SER A 92 6.12 14.78 4.57
N LEU A 93 6.61 15.85 5.21
CA LEU A 93 7.99 15.95 5.69
C LEU A 93 8.31 14.99 6.83
N THR A 94 7.35 14.73 7.72
CA THR A 94 7.53 13.78 8.84
C THR A 94 7.57 12.35 8.33
N LEU A 95 6.77 11.99 7.33
CA LEU A 95 6.84 10.67 6.69
C LEU A 95 8.17 10.49 5.96
N VAL A 96 8.66 11.50 5.24
CA VAL A 96 9.98 11.47 4.60
C VAL A 96 11.09 11.40 5.65
N MET A 97 11.01 12.18 6.74
CA MET A 97 12.00 12.15 7.82
C MET A 97 12.00 10.82 8.58
N ILE A 98 10.83 10.25 8.90
CA ILE A 98 10.72 8.90 9.48
C ILE A 98 11.33 7.89 8.51
N PHE A 99 11.05 8.00 7.21
CA PHE A 99 11.62 7.09 6.22
C PHE A 99 13.15 7.21 6.13
N THR A 100 13.71 8.42 6.23
CA THR A 100 15.18 8.64 6.20
C THR A 100 15.88 8.30 7.50
N VAL A 101 15.26 8.60 8.66
CA VAL A 101 15.83 8.35 10.00
C VAL A 101 15.80 6.87 10.31
N TYR A 102 14.66 6.22 10.05
CA TYR A 102 14.49 4.79 10.29
C TYR A 102 15.00 3.93 9.12
N TRP A 103 15.54 4.52 8.04
CA TRP A 103 16.04 3.78 6.87
C TRP A 103 17.08 2.72 7.24
N ARG A 104 17.97 3.06 8.18
CA ARG A 104 19.01 2.15 8.65
C ARG A 104 18.44 1.00 9.47
N GLU A 105 17.48 1.27 10.36
CA GLU A 105 16.82 0.27 11.19
C GLU A 105 15.89 -0.62 10.37
N ILE A 106 15.22 -0.05 9.35
CA ILE A 106 14.45 -0.78 8.34
C ILE A 106 15.35 -1.75 7.59
N LYS A 107 16.54 -1.33 7.15
CA LYS A 107 17.51 -2.22 6.49
C LYS A 107 17.94 -3.38 7.39
N GLU A 108 18.23 -3.12 8.67
CA GLU A 108 18.63 -4.17 9.61
C GLU A 108 17.47 -5.10 9.96
N PHE A 109 16.25 -4.56 10.14
CA PHE A 109 15.04 -5.37 10.33
C PHE A 109 14.74 -6.26 9.12
N VAL A 110 14.87 -5.72 7.90
CA VAL A 110 14.69 -6.47 6.64
C VAL A 110 15.71 -7.62 6.53
N LYS A 111 16.97 -7.40 6.89
CA LYS A 111 18.00 -8.46 6.93
C LYS A 111 17.64 -9.60 7.88
N THR A 112 16.91 -9.34 8.96
CA THR A 112 16.46 -10.39 9.90
C THR A 112 15.46 -11.37 9.25
N PHE A 113 14.69 -10.93 8.26
CA PHE A 113 13.76 -11.79 7.52
C PHE A 113 14.35 -12.38 6.24
N ASP A 114 15.51 -11.90 5.79
CA ASP A 114 16.21 -12.37 4.59
C ASP A 114 16.55 -13.88 4.62
N PRO A 115 16.97 -14.51 5.74
CA PRO A 115 17.15 -15.96 5.77
C PRO A 115 15.82 -16.75 5.70
N PHE A 116 14.70 -16.14 6.08
CA PHE A 116 13.37 -16.79 6.13
C PHE A 116 12.56 -16.57 4.84
N LEU A 117 12.82 -15.47 4.10
CA LEU A 117 12.13 -15.06 2.87
C LEU A 117 13.05 -15.09 1.62
N GLY A 118 14.36 -15.02 1.80
CA GLY A 118 15.37 -14.71 0.77
C GLY A 118 16.18 -15.88 0.22
N SER A 119 15.70 -17.12 0.35
CA SER A 119 16.37 -18.28 -0.29
C SER A 119 15.44 -19.13 -1.17
N ARG A 120 14.21 -18.68 -1.46
CA ARG A 120 13.23 -19.45 -2.26
C ARG A 120 12.41 -18.68 -3.30
N LEU A 121 12.76 -17.42 -3.62
CA LEU A 121 12.38 -16.85 -4.92
C LEU A 121 13.41 -17.37 -5.93
N VAL A 122 13.14 -18.52 -6.54
CA VAL A 122 14.00 -19.08 -7.60
C VAL A 122 13.89 -18.17 -8.82
N PHE A 123 14.82 -17.23 -8.93
CA PHE A 123 15.08 -16.53 -10.19
C PHE A 123 15.92 -17.48 -11.03
N TYR A 124 15.40 -17.96 -12.16
CA TYR A 124 16.23 -18.69 -13.10
C TYR A 124 17.30 -17.74 -13.65
N GLU A 125 18.56 -17.91 -13.25
CA GLU A 125 19.71 -17.34 -13.95
C GLU A 125 19.97 -18.19 -15.19
N GLY A 126 20.05 -17.54 -16.35
CA GLY A 126 20.33 -18.19 -17.62
C GLY A 126 21.82 -18.17 -17.86
N ALA A 127 22.38 -19.35 -18.10
CA ALA A 127 23.68 -19.46 -18.73
C ALA A 127 23.62 -18.81 -20.13
N GLY A 128 24.55 -17.90 -20.41
CA GLY A 128 24.85 -17.44 -21.78
C GLY A 128 24.01 -16.26 -22.28
N GLY A 129 24.36 -15.04 -21.88
CA GLY A 129 24.19 -13.82 -22.69
C GLY A 129 22.76 -13.37 -23.08
N GLN A 130 21.69 -14.08 -22.71
CA GLN A 130 20.31 -13.64 -22.93
C GLN A 130 19.83 -12.73 -21.80
N LYS A 131 19.33 -11.54 -22.18
CA LYS A 131 19.00 -10.45 -21.25
C LYS A 131 17.76 -10.72 -20.36
N TRP A 132 16.98 -11.77 -20.64
CA TRP A 132 15.82 -12.20 -19.84
C TRP A 132 15.61 -13.71 -19.92
N THR A 133 15.37 -14.36 -18.77
CA THR A 133 15.34 -15.83 -18.61
C THR A 133 13.95 -16.38 -18.27
N VAL A 134 12.99 -15.49 -18.04
CA VAL A 134 11.61 -15.80 -17.67
C VAL A 134 10.73 -15.66 -18.92
N PRO A 135 9.89 -16.66 -19.26
CA PRO A 135 8.92 -16.55 -20.33
C PRO A 135 8.01 -15.33 -20.14
N HIS A 136 8.02 -14.44 -21.13
CA HIS A 136 7.29 -13.18 -21.13
C HIS A 136 6.54 -12.98 -22.45
N SER A 137 5.53 -12.12 -22.42
CA SER A 137 4.79 -11.68 -23.59
C SER A 137 5.70 -11.09 -24.67
N THR A 138 5.44 -11.44 -25.92
CA THR A 138 6.13 -10.90 -27.11
C THR A 138 5.51 -9.60 -27.62
N TYR A 139 4.50 -9.07 -26.94
CA TYR A 139 3.79 -7.88 -27.38
C TYR A 139 4.72 -6.67 -27.49
N THR A 140 4.63 -5.95 -28.62
CA THR A 140 5.35 -4.71 -28.85
C THR A 140 4.37 -3.55 -28.95
N TYR A 141 4.57 -2.57 -28.07
CA TYR A 141 3.73 -1.38 -28.02
C TYR A 141 4.04 -0.45 -29.20
N SER A 142 2.99 -0.05 -29.92
CA SER A 142 3.07 0.94 -31.01
C SER A 142 3.50 2.32 -30.50
N PHE A 143 3.09 2.68 -29.28
CA PHE A 143 3.44 3.92 -28.62
C PHE A 143 3.91 3.66 -27.18
N LYS A 144 5.04 4.27 -26.83
CA LYS A 144 5.59 4.31 -25.47
C LYS A 144 5.84 5.77 -25.09
N ALA A 145 5.22 6.26 -24.03
CA ALA A 145 5.48 7.61 -23.55
C ALA A 145 6.90 7.70 -22.96
N SER A 146 7.52 8.88 -23.02
CA SER A 146 8.91 9.06 -22.55
C SER A 146 9.12 8.71 -21.08
N PHE A 147 8.11 8.94 -20.23
CA PHE A 147 8.14 8.60 -18.81
C PHE A 147 7.91 7.11 -18.53
N GLU A 148 7.35 6.36 -19.47
CA GLU A 148 7.16 4.91 -19.35
C GLU A 148 8.47 4.14 -19.64
N ASN A 149 9.48 4.83 -20.14
CA ASN A 149 10.77 4.25 -20.47
C ASN A 149 11.70 4.31 -19.26
N PHE A 150 11.83 3.22 -18.51
CA PHE A 150 12.93 3.12 -17.57
C PHE A 150 14.23 2.97 -18.36
N LYS A 151 15.15 3.93 -18.19
CA LYS A 151 16.48 3.91 -18.83
C LYS A 151 17.23 2.58 -18.67
N SER A 152 16.89 1.79 -17.63
CA SER A 152 17.22 0.38 -17.52
C SER A 152 16.04 -0.38 -16.88
N ASN A 153 15.27 -1.13 -17.68
CA ASN A 153 14.21 -2.01 -17.18
C ASN A 153 14.75 -3.07 -16.22
N GLU A 154 15.99 -3.52 -16.45
CA GLU A 154 16.71 -4.43 -15.58
C GLU A 154 16.97 -3.81 -14.20
N TRP A 155 17.35 -2.53 -14.15
CA TRP A 155 17.50 -1.79 -12.89
C TRP A 155 16.17 -1.74 -12.12
N ALA A 156 15.05 -1.49 -12.80
CA ALA A 156 13.75 -1.38 -12.16
C ALA A 156 13.28 -2.70 -11.53
N VAL A 157 13.46 -3.81 -12.26
CA VAL A 157 13.21 -5.16 -11.75
C VAL A 157 14.15 -5.50 -10.59
N ASN A 158 15.45 -5.22 -10.73
CA ASN A 158 16.44 -5.47 -9.67
C ASN A 158 16.19 -4.61 -8.43
N PHE A 159 15.71 -3.38 -8.60
CA PHE A 159 15.29 -2.52 -7.50
C PHE A 159 14.15 -3.16 -6.72
N MET A 160 13.09 -3.63 -7.40
CA MET A 160 11.98 -4.32 -6.75
C MET A 160 12.45 -5.60 -6.06
N LYS A 161 13.26 -6.43 -6.72
CA LYS A 161 13.87 -7.63 -6.12
C LYS A 161 14.64 -7.34 -4.84
N ARG A 162 15.42 -6.27 -4.82
CA ARG A 162 16.28 -5.93 -3.67
C ARG A 162 15.50 -5.31 -2.51
N TYR A 163 14.43 -4.58 -2.81
CA TYR A 163 13.79 -3.69 -1.83
C TYR A 163 12.33 -4.02 -1.54
N TRP A 164 11.74 -5.07 -2.10
CA TRP A 164 10.34 -5.41 -1.82
C TRP A 164 10.06 -5.65 -0.34
N LEU A 165 11.01 -6.20 0.41
CA LEU A 165 10.87 -6.45 1.85
C LEU A 165 10.60 -5.18 2.67
N ILE A 166 10.88 -3.98 2.14
CA ILE A 166 10.53 -2.69 2.76
C ILE A 166 9.02 -2.55 2.97
N SER A 167 8.18 -3.25 2.19
CA SER A 167 6.74 -3.24 2.37
C SER A 167 6.30 -3.77 3.74
N ILE A 168 7.05 -4.69 4.35
CA ILE A 168 6.74 -5.29 5.66
C ILE A 168 6.86 -4.27 6.81
N PRO A 169 8.02 -3.60 7.02
CA PRO A 169 8.10 -2.54 8.01
C PRO A 169 7.16 -1.38 7.68
N LEU A 170 6.94 -1.04 6.41
CA LEU A 170 5.97 -0.01 6.04
C LEU A 170 4.54 -0.38 6.47
N ALA A 171 4.13 -1.63 6.29
CA ALA A 171 2.86 -2.17 6.76
C ALA A 171 2.73 -2.09 8.29
N TYR A 172 3.81 -2.43 9.02
CA TYR A 172 3.86 -2.31 10.47
C TYR A 172 3.74 -0.86 10.95
N PHE A 173 4.52 0.06 10.36
CA PHE A 173 4.46 1.48 10.68
C PHE A 173 3.11 2.09 10.34
N TYR A 174 2.50 1.68 9.23
CA TYR A 174 1.14 2.07 8.89
C TYR A 174 0.13 1.62 9.96
N TYR A 175 0.16 0.36 10.37
CA TYR A 175 -0.73 -0.16 11.41
C TYR A 175 -0.59 0.64 12.71
N TYR A 176 0.65 0.81 13.21
CA TYR A 176 0.90 1.56 14.43
C TYR A 176 0.54 3.04 14.29
N GLY A 177 0.90 3.66 13.17
CA GLY A 177 0.63 5.07 12.85
C GLY A 177 -0.85 5.38 12.83
N ILE A 178 -1.69 4.50 12.28
CA ILE A 178 -3.15 4.68 12.29
C ILE A 178 -3.72 4.66 13.70
N HIS A 179 -3.27 3.76 14.58
CA HIS A 179 -3.73 3.72 15.97
C HIS A 179 -3.30 4.97 16.75
N ARG A 180 -2.04 5.41 16.57
CA ARG A 180 -1.56 6.66 17.18
C ARG A 180 -2.27 7.89 16.65
N LEU A 181 -2.61 7.91 15.36
CA LEU A 181 -3.39 8.99 14.78
C LEU A 181 -4.82 9.01 15.31
N GLN A 182 -5.44 7.83 15.53
CA GLN A 182 -6.75 7.73 16.18
C GLN A 182 -6.70 8.29 17.61
N ASP A 183 -5.68 7.91 18.39
CA ASP A 183 -5.48 8.41 19.75
C ASP A 183 -5.31 9.94 19.78
N PHE A 184 -4.48 10.46 18.87
CA PHE A 184 -4.26 11.90 18.72
C PHE A 184 -5.55 12.66 18.36
N MET A 185 -6.42 12.05 17.56
CA MET A 185 -7.69 12.65 17.14
C MET A 185 -8.81 12.50 18.17
N LYS A 186 -8.68 11.68 19.23
CA LYS A 186 -9.73 11.47 20.25
C LYS A 186 -10.26 12.80 20.79
N ASN A 187 -9.35 13.67 21.22
CA ASN A 187 -9.66 14.95 21.87
C ASN A 187 -9.73 16.15 20.89
N ARG A 188 -9.85 15.91 19.57
CA ARG A 188 -9.87 16.96 18.54
C ARG A 188 -11.15 16.94 17.73
N GLU A 189 -11.52 18.06 17.11
CA GLU A 189 -12.65 18.08 16.18
C GLU A 189 -12.32 17.38 14.85
N PRO A 190 -13.31 16.79 14.16
CA PRO A 190 -13.11 16.22 12.82
C PRO A 190 -12.65 17.30 11.83
N MET A 191 -11.63 16.99 11.02
CA MET A 191 -11.12 17.92 10.04
C MET A 191 -12.02 18.04 8.79
N LYS A 192 -12.18 19.26 8.28
CA LYS A 192 -12.91 19.55 7.03
C LYS A 192 -11.99 19.41 5.82
N LEU A 193 -11.74 18.17 5.40
CA LEU A 193 -10.83 17.83 4.28
C LEU A 193 -11.55 17.53 2.96
N THR A 194 -12.76 18.05 2.75
CA THR A 194 -13.61 17.68 1.61
C THR A 194 -12.93 17.90 0.26
N LYS A 195 -12.40 19.10 0.00
CA LYS A 195 -11.76 19.43 -1.30
C LYS A 195 -10.55 18.55 -1.58
N THR A 196 -9.70 18.37 -0.57
CA THR A 196 -8.51 17.50 -0.65
C THR A 196 -8.91 16.05 -0.91
N LEU A 197 -9.94 15.55 -0.23
CA LEU A 197 -10.44 14.19 -0.43
C LEU A 197 -11.05 14.00 -1.83
N VAL A 198 -11.78 14.99 -2.35
CA VAL A 198 -12.32 14.92 -3.73
C VAL A 198 -11.15 14.87 -4.72
N ALA A 199 -10.18 15.76 -4.61
CA ALA A 199 -9.00 15.78 -5.49
C ALA A 199 -8.20 14.48 -5.40
N TRP A 200 -8.02 13.94 -4.19
CA TRP A 200 -7.35 12.67 -3.94
C TRP A 200 -8.04 11.49 -4.63
N ASN A 201 -9.36 11.37 -4.49
CA ASN A 201 -10.13 10.32 -5.16
C ASN A 201 -10.12 10.50 -6.70
N ILE A 202 -10.21 11.72 -7.22
CA ILE A 202 -10.08 11.96 -8.67
C ILE A 202 -8.71 11.52 -9.17
N PHE A 203 -7.64 11.88 -8.45
CA PHE A 203 -6.27 11.49 -8.79
C PHE A 203 -6.12 9.97 -8.87
N LEU A 204 -6.54 9.24 -7.82
CA LEU A 204 -6.44 7.77 -7.81
C LEU A 204 -7.35 7.11 -8.85
N GLY A 205 -8.52 7.68 -9.13
CA GLY A 205 -9.42 7.24 -10.18
C GLY A 205 -8.79 7.37 -11.57
N LEU A 206 -8.26 8.56 -11.90
CA LEU A 206 -7.57 8.82 -13.17
C LEU A 206 -6.33 7.93 -13.32
N PHE A 207 -5.52 7.80 -12.27
CA PHE A 207 -4.39 6.89 -12.25
C PHE A 207 -4.80 5.45 -12.61
N SER A 208 -5.91 4.98 -12.03
CA SER A 208 -6.41 3.63 -12.28
C SER A 208 -6.95 3.45 -13.71
N ILE A 209 -7.59 4.48 -14.28
CA ILE A 209 -8.06 4.47 -15.68
C ILE A 209 -6.87 4.38 -16.64
N VAL A 210 -5.87 5.24 -16.46
CA VAL A 210 -4.69 5.24 -17.33
C VAL A 210 -3.91 3.93 -17.20
N GLY A 211 -3.70 3.45 -15.97
CA GLY A 211 -3.06 2.15 -15.71
C GLY A 211 -3.81 0.98 -16.35
N PHE A 212 -5.14 0.96 -16.28
CA PHE A 212 -5.96 -0.03 -16.99
C PHE A 212 -5.72 0.03 -18.50
N VAL A 213 -5.90 1.20 -19.13
CA VAL A 213 -5.78 1.33 -20.59
C VAL A 213 -4.40 0.90 -21.08
N ARG A 214 -3.33 1.28 -20.37
CA ARG A 214 -1.95 0.97 -20.77
C ARG A 214 -1.58 -0.51 -20.61
N THR A 215 -2.12 -1.18 -19.60
CA THR A 215 -1.84 -2.61 -19.34
C THR A 215 -2.81 -3.56 -20.04
N PHE A 216 -4.01 -3.07 -20.38
CA PHE A 216 -5.04 -3.82 -21.10
C PHE A 216 -4.62 -4.18 -22.53
N GLU A 217 -3.91 -3.26 -23.20
CA GLU A 217 -3.42 -3.45 -24.58
C GLU A 217 -2.61 -4.75 -24.72
N GLU A 218 -1.61 -4.93 -23.86
CA GLU A 218 -0.78 -6.14 -23.84
C GLU A 218 -1.56 -7.36 -23.36
N TRP A 219 -2.36 -7.22 -22.30
CA TRP A 219 -3.20 -8.34 -21.82
C TRP A 219 -4.13 -8.87 -22.92
N PHE A 220 -4.73 -7.97 -23.70
CA PHE A 220 -5.63 -8.30 -24.79
C PHE A 220 -4.91 -9.03 -25.94
N TYR A 221 -3.68 -8.63 -26.24
CA TYR A 221 -2.84 -9.36 -27.18
C TYR A 221 -2.53 -10.78 -26.69
N VAL A 222 -2.10 -10.92 -25.43
CA VAL A 222 -1.71 -12.23 -24.86
C VAL A 222 -2.91 -13.18 -24.81
N ILE A 223 -4.08 -12.73 -24.36
CA ILE A 223 -5.27 -13.59 -24.31
C ILE A 223 -5.74 -14.05 -25.70
N ARG A 224 -5.54 -13.23 -26.75
CA ARG A 224 -5.90 -13.58 -28.13
C ARG A 224 -4.93 -14.57 -28.77
N ASN A 225 -3.63 -14.41 -28.54
CA ASN A 225 -2.60 -15.18 -29.23
C ASN A 225 -2.11 -16.39 -28.43
N ASP A 226 -1.96 -16.24 -27.12
CA ASP A 226 -1.39 -17.25 -26.22
C ASP A 226 -2.46 -17.90 -25.31
N GLY A 227 -3.70 -17.41 -25.39
CA GLY A 227 -4.85 -17.92 -24.66
C GLY A 227 -4.75 -17.76 -23.14
N ILE A 228 -5.58 -18.52 -22.42
CA ILE A 228 -5.68 -18.46 -20.96
C ILE A 228 -4.34 -18.85 -20.30
N TYR A 229 -3.62 -19.81 -20.87
CA TYR A 229 -2.33 -20.23 -20.33
C TYR A 229 -1.31 -19.09 -20.39
N GLY A 230 -1.11 -18.45 -21.55
CA GLY A 230 -0.17 -17.32 -21.65
C GLY A 230 -0.55 -16.19 -20.71
N THR A 231 -1.85 -15.90 -20.59
CA THR A 231 -2.34 -14.81 -19.73
C THR A 231 -2.10 -15.04 -18.24
N ILE A 232 -2.10 -16.30 -17.78
CA ILE A 232 -1.96 -16.64 -16.35
C ILE A 232 -0.53 -17.06 -15.98
N CYS A 233 0.21 -17.67 -16.90
CA CYS A 233 1.47 -18.36 -16.60
C CYS A 233 2.71 -17.72 -17.24
N THR A 234 2.52 -16.81 -18.20
CA THR A 234 3.58 -16.01 -18.83
C THR A 234 3.57 -14.60 -18.25
N THR A 235 4.75 -14.02 -17.97
CA THR A 235 4.83 -12.66 -17.42
C THR A 235 4.67 -11.59 -18.49
N PHE A 236 4.45 -10.34 -18.09
CA PHE A 236 4.37 -9.22 -19.03
C PHE A 236 5.75 -8.88 -19.61
N ASN A 237 5.76 -8.19 -20.75
CA ASN A 237 6.97 -7.74 -21.42
C ASN A 237 7.77 -6.80 -20.49
N PRO A 238 8.98 -7.19 -20.05
CA PRO A 238 9.80 -6.38 -19.15
C PRO A 238 10.31 -5.10 -19.82
N GLU A 239 10.25 -5.00 -21.15
CA GLU A 239 10.61 -3.80 -21.90
C GLU A 239 9.38 -2.96 -22.32
N GLY A 240 8.18 -3.40 -21.94
CA GLY A 240 6.93 -2.74 -22.21
C GLY A 240 6.52 -1.73 -21.12
N PRO A 241 5.65 -0.76 -21.47
CA PRO A 241 4.91 0.06 -20.52
C PRO A 241 4.28 -0.70 -19.35
N THR A 242 3.89 -1.98 -19.51
CA THR A 242 3.34 -2.79 -18.41
C THR A 242 4.31 -2.92 -17.23
N LEU A 243 5.63 -2.95 -17.45
CA LEU A 243 6.58 -2.94 -16.33
C LEU A 243 6.48 -1.63 -15.54
N PHE A 244 6.45 -0.49 -16.24
CA PHE A 244 6.27 0.82 -15.62
C PHE A 244 4.98 0.89 -14.82
N TRP A 245 3.87 0.51 -15.42
CA TRP A 245 2.57 0.55 -14.75
C TRP A 245 2.46 -0.46 -13.62
N SER A 246 3.14 -1.62 -13.69
CA SER A 246 3.26 -2.58 -12.59
C SER A 246 4.01 -2.02 -11.39
N ILE A 247 5.09 -1.27 -11.61
CA ILE A 247 5.82 -0.61 -10.52
C ILE A 247 5.01 0.56 -9.96
N MET A 248 4.37 1.34 -10.82
CA MET A 248 3.47 2.40 -10.37
C MET A 248 2.28 1.85 -9.59
N PHE A 249 1.77 0.66 -9.94
CA PHE A 249 0.75 -0.05 -9.20
C PHE A 249 1.23 -0.43 -7.79
N ALA A 250 2.46 -0.92 -7.65
CA ALA A 250 3.05 -1.17 -6.33
C ALA A 250 3.13 0.12 -5.50
N ILE A 251 3.64 1.20 -6.11
CA ILE A 251 3.72 2.51 -5.46
C ILE A 251 2.33 3.03 -5.08
N SER A 252 1.30 2.80 -5.91
CA SER A 252 -0.07 3.25 -5.61
C SER A 252 -0.57 2.68 -4.30
N LYS A 253 -0.18 1.46 -3.91
CA LYS A 253 -0.57 0.86 -2.62
C LYS A 253 -0.07 1.65 -1.42
N ILE A 254 1.07 2.33 -1.54
CA ILE A 254 1.56 3.27 -0.52
C ILE A 254 0.67 4.51 -0.49
N PHE A 255 0.33 5.06 -1.65
CA PHE A 255 -0.59 6.20 -1.73
C PHE A 255 -1.93 5.85 -1.11
N GLU A 256 -2.53 4.72 -1.47
CA GLU A 256 -3.83 4.23 -0.97
C GLU A 256 -3.91 4.13 0.56
N LEU A 257 -2.79 4.01 1.29
CA LEU A 257 -2.77 4.11 2.76
C LEU A 257 -3.34 5.45 3.26
N GLY A 258 -3.26 6.50 2.43
CA GLY A 258 -3.85 7.81 2.67
C GLY A 258 -5.37 7.77 2.83
N ASP A 259 -6.07 6.79 2.24
CA ASP A 259 -7.51 6.61 2.40
C ASP A 259 -7.87 6.44 3.88
N THR A 260 -7.11 5.62 4.60
CA THR A 260 -7.27 5.39 6.04
C THR A 260 -6.95 6.65 6.83
N VAL A 261 -5.92 7.40 6.43
CA VAL A 261 -5.56 8.68 7.08
C VAL A 261 -6.73 9.66 6.98
N PHE A 262 -7.36 9.81 5.80
CA PHE A 262 -8.54 10.65 5.64
C PHE A 262 -9.71 10.18 6.50
N LEU A 263 -9.93 8.87 6.64
CA LEU A 263 -10.98 8.35 7.53
C LEU A 263 -10.71 8.76 8.99
N VAL A 264 -9.49 8.57 9.49
CA VAL A 264 -9.13 8.90 10.88
C VAL A 264 -9.24 10.41 11.14
N LEU A 265 -8.67 11.25 10.26
CA LEU A 265 -8.71 12.71 10.41
C LEU A 265 -10.13 13.28 10.38
N ARG A 266 -11.05 12.59 9.70
CA ARG A 266 -12.47 12.95 9.62
C ARG A 266 -13.34 12.23 10.68
N LYS A 267 -12.71 11.52 11.63
CA LYS A 267 -13.39 10.70 12.65
C LYS A 267 -14.43 9.73 12.07
N LYS A 268 -14.11 9.12 10.92
CA LYS A 268 -14.91 8.05 10.32
C LYS A 268 -14.41 6.70 10.83
N PRO A 269 -15.31 5.72 11.03
CA PRO A 269 -14.94 4.41 11.55
C PRO A 269 -14.02 3.70 10.56
N VAL A 270 -12.85 3.28 11.02
CA VAL A 270 -11.92 2.45 10.25
C VAL A 270 -12.24 0.99 10.55
N ILE A 271 -12.87 0.30 9.60
CA ILE A 271 -13.24 -1.10 9.77
C ILE A 271 -12.04 -2.03 9.57
N PHE A 272 -12.05 -3.20 10.23
CA PHE A 272 -11.01 -4.24 10.10
C PHE A 272 -10.67 -4.55 8.64
N LEU A 273 -11.69 -4.79 7.81
CA LEU A 273 -11.53 -5.09 6.39
C LEU A 273 -10.67 -4.06 5.68
N HIS A 274 -10.83 -2.77 5.97
CA HIS A 274 -10.15 -1.69 5.26
C HIS A 274 -8.66 -1.64 5.59
N TYR A 275 -8.29 -1.47 6.86
CA TYR A 275 -6.87 -1.32 7.21
C TYR A 275 -6.10 -2.63 7.04
N PHE A 276 -6.73 -3.78 7.28
CA PHE A 276 -6.11 -5.09 7.06
C PHE A 276 -5.88 -5.35 5.57
N HIS A 277 -6.84 -4.98 4.72
CA HIS A 277 -6.67 -5.02 3.26
C HIS A 277 -5.48 -4.19 2.80
N HIS A 278 -5.47 -2.88 3.10
CA HIS A 278 -4.40 -1.98 2.64
C HIS A 278 -3.01 -2.42 3.11
N MET A 279 -2.90 -2.95 4.32
CA MET A 279 -1.65 -3.48 4.85
C MET A 279 -1.17 -4.73 4.09
N LEU A 280 -2.05 -5.72 3.91
CA LEU A 280 -1.69 -7.01 3.32
C LEU A 280 -1.45 -6.92 1.82
N VAL A 281 -2.31 -6.22 1.07
CA VAL A 281 -2.19 -6.12 -0.39
C VAL A 281 -0.93 -5.36 -0.79
N MET A 282 -0.50 -4.37 -0.02
CA MET A 282 0.76 -3.67 -0.26
C MET A 282 1.94 -4.66 -0.22
N VAL A 283 2.02 -5.51 0.80
CA VAL A 283 3.10 -6.49 0.92
C VAL A 283 3.09 -7.49 -0.25
N ILE A 284 1.92 -8.00 -0.60
CA ILE A 284 1.77 -8.99 -1.67
C ILE A 284 2.10 -8.41 -3.04
N VAL A 285 1.69 -7.17 -3.33
CA VAL A 285 1.99 -6.53 -4.61
C VAL A 285 3.49 -6.29 -4.76
N PHE A 286 4.16 -5.78 -3.72
CA PHE A 286 5.61 -5.60 -3.74
C PHE A 286 6.36 -6.92 -3.97
N SER A 287 5.97 -8.00 -3.29
CA SER A 287 6.58 -9.32 -3.49
C SER A 287 6.29 -9.88 -4.88
N SER A 288 5.07 -9.70 -5.39
CA SER A 288 4.65 -10.22 -6.71
C SER A 288 5.41 -9.55 -7.86
N ILE A 289 5.64 -8.23 -7.79
CA ILE A 289 6.43 -7.51 -8.79
C ILE A 289 7.91 -7.89 -8.70
N ALA A 290 8.46 -8.04 -7.50
CA ALA A 290 9.83 -8.52 -7.31
C ALA A 290 10.05 -9.90 -7.95
N GLU A 291 9.07 -10.78 -7.85
CA GLU A 291 9.07 -12.11 -8.46
C GLU A 291 8.81 -12.10 -9.97
N MET A 292 8.37 -10.97 -10.55
CA MET A 292 7.82 -10.90 -11.91
C MET A 292 6.70 -11.94 -12.10
N SER A 293 5.86 -12.12 -11.07
CA SER A 293 4.79 -13.12 -11.06
C SER A 293 3.87 -12.96 -12.27
N ALA A 294 3.69 -14.02 -13.06
CA ALA A 294 2.82 -14.02 -14.23
C ALA A 294 1.36 -13.61 -13.94
N PRO A 295 0.64 -14.23 -12.98
CA PRO A 295 -0.75 -13.87 -12.71
C PRO A 295 -0.92 -12.45 -12.15
N SER A 296 0.17 -11.78 -11.73
CA SER A 296 0.11 -10.41 -11.24
C SER A 296 -0.46 -9.43 -12.27
N GLN A 297 -0.28 -9.68 -13.58
CA GLN A 297 -0.85 -8.83 -14.63
C GLN A 297 -2.38 -8.83 -14.59
N ILE A 298 -3.01 -10.01 -14.50
CA ILE A 298 -4.47 -10.12 -14.36
C ILE A 298 -4.94 -9.49 -13.06
N PHE A 299 -4.20 -9.72 -11.96
CA PHE A 299 -4.57 -9.18 -10.65
C PHE A 299 -4.53 -7.65 -10.60
N MET A 300 -3.51 -7.07 -11.23
CA MET A 300 -3.38 -5.64 -11.42
C MET A 300 -4.52 -5.10 -12.30
N LEU A 301 -4.77 -5.72 -13.45
CA LEU A 301 -5.80 -5.28 -14.39
C LEU A 301 -7.18 -5.22 -13.75
N MET A 302 -7.58 -6.29 -13.06
CA MET A 302 -8.87 -6.34 -12.36
C MET A 302 -8.95 -5.32 -11.22
N ASN A 303 -7.84 -5.06 -10.51
CA ASN A 303 -7.82 -4.03 -9.48
C ASN A 303 -7.94 -2.63 -10.08
N TYR A 304 -7.27 -2.35 -11.20
CA TYR A 304 -7.42 -1.08 -11.91
C TYR A 304 -8.87 -0.84 -12.34
N VAL A 305 -9.57 -1.86 -12.85
CA VAL A 305 -11.00 -1.76 -13.17
C VAL A 305 -11.84 -1.46 -11.92
N ALA A 306 -11.61 -2.19 -10.83
CA ALA A 306 -12.37 -1.94 -9.60
C ALA A 306 -12.12 -0.53 -9.05
N HIS A 307 -10.87 -0.06 -9.08
CA HIS A 307 -10.46 1.24 -8.57
C HIS A 307 -10.87 2.39 -9.48
N SER A 308 -10.89 2.19 -10.81
CA SER A 308 -11.40 3.17 -11.77
C SER A 308 -12.90 3.43 -11.61
N ILE A 309 -13.65 2.51 -11.00
CA ILE A 309 -15.08 2.70 -10.68
C ILE A 309 -15.26 3.21 -9.25
N MET A 310 -14.55 2.61 -8.29
CA MET A 310 -14.69 2.93 -6.87
C MET A 310 -14.26 4.36 -6.52
N TYR A 311 -13.11 4.81 -7.01
CA TYR A 311 -12.58 6.13 -6.65
C TYR A 311 -13.41 7.30 -7.20
N PRO A 312 -13.86 7.30 -8.47
CA PRO A 312 -14.81 8.32 -8.93
C PRO A 312 -16.10 8.33 -8.13
N TYR A 313 -16.64 7.17 -7.73
CA TYR A 313 -17.78 7.10 -6.82
C TYR A 313 -17.49 7.78 -5.47
N TYR A 314 -16.32 7.54 -4.87
CA TYR A 314 -15.92 8.22 -3.63
C TYR A 314 -15.69 9.71 -3.81
N ALA A 315 -15.18 10.17 -4.96
CA ALA A 315 -15.05 11.59 -5.27
C ALA A 315 -16.44 12.27 -5.29
N ILE A 316 -17.42 11.67 -5.97
CA ILE A 316 -18.79 12.17 -6.06
C ILE A 316 -19.44 12.22 -4.67
N MET A 317 -19.31 11.13 -3.90
CA MET A 317 -19.83 11.07 -2.52
C MET A 317 -19.14 12.08 -1.60
N ALA A 318 -17.83 12.31 -1.75
CA ALA A 318 -17.08 13.30 -1.00
C ALA A 318 -17.50 14.74 -1.35
N ALA A 319 -17.92 15.01 -2.59
CA ALA A 319 -18.48 16.29 -3.03
C ALA A 319 -19.88 16.57 -2.47
N GLY A 320 -20.49 15.61 -1.75
CA GLY A 320 -21.82 15.76 -1.15
C GLY A 320 -22.97 15.41 -2.09
N ILE A 321 -22.66 14.86 -3.27
CA ILE A 321 -23.66 14.43 -4.24
C ILE A 321 -24.21 13.06 -3.80
N ARG A 322 -25.53 12.94 -3.72
CA ARG A 322 -26.20 11.68 -3.37
C ARG A 322 -26.19 10.74 -4.56
N VAL A 323 -25.54 9.59 -4.41
CA VAL A 323 -25.52 8.54 -5.44
C VAL A 323 -26.54 7.45 -5.11
N PRO A 324 -27.32 6.96 -6.09
CA PRO A 324 -28.24 5.84 -5.90
C PRO A 324 -27.58 4.59 -5.28
N ARG A 325 -28.28 3.96 -4.33
CA ARG A 325 -27.83 2.72 -3.67
C ARG A 325 -27.47 1.57 -4.63
N PRO A 326 -28.13 1.38 -5.80
CA PRO A 326 -27.74 0.35 -6.77
C PRO A 326 -26.31 0.50 -7.29
N ILE A 327 -25.80 1.72 -7.42
CA ILE A 327 -24.41 1.96 -7.88
C ILE A 327 -23.42 1.47 -6.82
N ALA A 328 -23.66 1.80 -5.54
CA ALA A 328 -22.84 1.29 -4.44
C ALA A 328 -22.85 -0.25 -4.37
N LYS A 329 -24.01 -0.88 -4.61
CA LYS A 329 -24.12 -2.34 -4.72
C LYS A 329 -23.28 -2.87 -5.88
N CYS A 330 -23.40 -2.29 -7.07
CA CYS A 330 -22.65 -2.68 -8.26
C CYS A 330 -21.13 -2.65 -8.01
N ILE A 331 -20.62 -1.59 -7.38
CA ILE A 331 -19.20 -1.47 -7.01
C ILE A 331 -18.78 -2.62 -6.09
N THR A 332 -19.57 -2.90 -5.06
CA THR A 332 -19.26 -4.01 -4.14
C THR A 332 -19.33 -5.36 -4.85
N THR A 333 -20.26 -5.53 -5.80
CA THR A 333 -20.36 -6.74 -6.63
C THR A 333 -19.12 -6.92 -7.50
N VAL A 334 -18.63 -5.86 -8.17
CA VAL A 334 -17.38 -5.91 -8.95
C VAL A 334 -16.20 -6.35 -8.08
N GLN A 335 -16.08 -5.80 -6.87
CA GLN A 335 -15.03 -6.18 -5.92
C GLN A 335 -15.14 -7.64 -5.46
N ILE A 336 -16.35 -8.15 -5.25
CA ILE A 336 -16.58 -9.56 -4.90
C ILE A 336 -16.21 -10.48 -6.07
N THR A 337 -16.64 -10.14 -7.29
CA THR A 337 -16.28 -10.88 -8.50
C THR A 337 -14.78 -10.92 -8.69
N GLN A 338 -14.07 -9.80 -8.43
CA GLN A 338 -12.62 -9.74 -8.43
C GLN A 338 -11.99 -10.78 -7.48
N MET A 339 -12.54 -10.97 -6.28
CA MET A 339 -12.01 -11.97 -5.34
C MET A 339 -12.16 -13.40 -5.86
N PHE A 340 -13.33 -13.74 -6.41
CA PHE A 340 -13.57 -15.08 -6.97
C PHE A 340 -12.72 -15.36 -8.22
N LEU A 341 -12.53 -14.37 -9.09
CA LEU A 341 -11.60 -14.47 -10.22
C LEU A 341 -10.16 -14.65 -9.74
N GLY A 342 -9.76 -13.98 -8.65
CA GLY A 342 -8.47 -14.19 -8.02
C GLY A 342 -8.24 -15.62 -7.53
N VAL A 343 -9.27 -16.23 -6.90
CA VAL A 343 -9.25 -17.66 -6.51
C VAL A 343 -9.13 -18.57 -7.74
N TYR A 344 -9.89 -18.30 -8.80
CA TYR A 344 -9.80 -19.07 -10.04
C TYR A 344 -8.40 -19.04 -10.64
N VAL A 345 -7.82 -17.85 -10.82
CA VAL A 345 -6.48 -17.67 -11.42
C VAL A 345 -5.40 -18.37 -10.58
N THR A 346 -5.43 -18.20 -9.26
CA THR A 346 -4.47 -18.88 -8.37
C THR A 346 -4.64 -20.39 -8.37
N SER A 347 -5.87 -20.90 -8.45
CA SER A 347 -6.15 -22.34 -8.59
C SER A 347 -5.64 -22.89 -9.93
N PHE A 348 -5.79 -22.12 -11.00
CA PHE A 348 -5.29 -22.49 -12.33
C PHE A 348 -3.75 -22.59 -12.33
N VAL A 349 -3.05 -21.66 -11.68
CA VAL A 349 -1.58 -21.73 -11.50
C VAL A 349 -1.19 -23.01 -10.77
N VAL A 350 -1.87 -23.36 -9.67
CA VAL A 350 -1.61 -24.60 -8.93
C VAL A 350 -1.86 -25.83 -9.81
N TYR A 351 -2.98 -25.86 -10.54
CA TYR A 351 -3.30 -26.96 -11.44
C TYR A 351 -2.23 -27.16 -12.52
N LYS A 352 -1.84 -26.08 -13.22
CA LYS A 352 -0.82 -26.14 -14.28
C LYS A 352 0.55 -26.55 -13.74
N ARG A 353 1.02 -25.87 -12.68
CA ARG A 353 2.37 -26.09 -12.12
C ARG A 353 2.49 -27.39 -11.36
N ASP A 354 1.60 -27.65 -10.42
CA ASP A 354 1.79 -28.73 -9.44
C ASP A 354 1.14 -30.05 -9.87
N PHE A 355 0.12 -30.04 -10.72
CA PHE A 355 -0.53 -31.26 -11.21
C PHE A 355 -0.13 -31.65 -12.62
N GLN A 356 0.04 -30.67 -13.53
CA GLN A 356 0.43 -30.96 -14.92
C GLN A 356 1.95 -30.83 -15.18
N GLY A 357 2.72 -30.32 -14.22
CA GLY A 357 4.15 -30.07 -14.39
C GLY A 357 4.48 -29.00 -15.43
N ILE A 358 3.50 -28.18 -15.82
CA ILE A 358 3.66 -27.11 -16.81
C ILE A 358 4.17 -25.87 -16.09
N TYR A 359 5.20 -25.24 -16.66
CA TYR A 359 5.77 -24.04 -16.10
C TYR A 359 4.76 -22.88 -15.99
N CYS A 360 4.76 -22.19 -14.86
CA CYS A 360 4.08 -20.91 -14.64
C CYS A 360 4.98 -20.06 -13.76
N GLN A 361 5.25 -18.81 -14.15
CA GLN A 361 6.13 -17.91 -13.38
C GLN A 361 5.45 -17.46 -12.08
N GLN A 362 5.49 -18.31 -11.06
CA GLN A 362 5.13 -17.99 -9.68
C GLN A 362 5.57 -19.13 -8.75
N THR A 363 6.20 -18.79 -7.63
CA THR A 363 6.61 -19.72 -6.58
C THR A 363 5.40 -20.26 -5.82
N ARG A 364 5.56 -21.44 -5.22
CA ARG A 364 4.52 -22.09 -4.41
C ARG A 364 4.09 -21.23 -3.24
N PHE A 365 5.04 -20.56 -2.58
CA PHE A 365 4.77 -19.69 -1.44
C PHE A 365 3.93 -18.48 -1.83
N SER A 366 4.32 -17.72 -2.87
CA SER A 366 3.53 -16.60 -3.37
C SER A 366 2.14 -17.03 -3.86
N THR A 367 2.05 -18.21 -4.48
CA THR A 367 0.75 -18.77 -4.91
C THR A 367 -0.16 -19.06 -3.72
N LEU A 368 0.37 -19.68 -2.67
CA LEU A 368 -0.38 -19.99 -1.45
C LEU A 368 -0.85 -18.70 -0.75
N LEU A 369 0.05 -17.71 -0.63
CA LEU A 369 -0.30 -16.40 -0.05
C LEU A 369 -1.38 -15.68 -0.86
N ALA A 370 -1.25 -15.63 -2.19
CA ALA A 370 -2.24 -15.02 -3.06
C ALA A 370 -3.60 -15.73 -2.95
N TYR A 371 -3.61 -17.08 -3.02
CA TYR A 371 -4.82 -17.88 -2.89
C TYR A 371 -5.53 -17.62 -1.55
N GLY A 372 -4.79 -17.74 -0.43
CA GLY A 372 -5.32 -17.50 0.90
C GLY A 372 -5.87 -16.08 1.07
N THR A 373 -5.19 -15.09 0.46
CA THR A 373 -5.62 -13.68 0.48
C THR A 373 -6.93 -13.47 -0.25
N TYR A 374 -7.07 -14.00 -1.47
CA TYR A 374 -8.32 -13.88 -2.23
C TYR A 374 -9.49 -14.61 -1.58
N VAL A 375 -9.27 -15.79 -0.99
CA VAL A 375 -10.29 -16.49 -0.21
C VAL A 375 -10.72 -15.68 1.02
N ALA A 376 -9.75 -15.19 1.80
CA ALA A 376 -10.01 -14.41 3.02
C ALA A 376 -10.77 -13.11 2.71
N PHE A 377 -10.33 -12.35 1.70
CA PHE A 377 -11.04 -11.13 1.30
C PHE A 377 -12.38 -11.43 0.64
N GLY A 378 -12.50 -12.48 -0.16
CA GLY A 378 -13.79 -12.94 -0.69
C GLY A 378 -14.81 -13.15 0.41
N TYR A 379 -14.44 -13.88 1.46
CA TYR A 379 -15.29 -14.05 2.65
C TYR A 379 -15.66 -12.71 3.32
N LEU A 380 -14.68 -11.83 3.55
CA LEU A 380 -14.92 -10.56 4.23
C LEU A 380 -15.80 -9.60 3.41
N PHE A 381 -15.63 -9.55 2.09
CA PHE A 381 -16.45 -8.74 1.19
C PHE A 381 -17.88 -9.28 1.08
N VAL A 382 -18.07 -10.60 1.01
CA VAL A 382 -19.42 -11.21 1.04
C VAL A 382 -20.11 -10.90 2.38
N LYS A 383 -19.40 -11.07 3.50
CA LYS A 383 -19.91 -10.71 4.83
C LYS A 383 -20.29 -9.23 4.92
N PHE A 384 -19.46 -8.35 4.37
CA PHE A 384 -19.75 -6.92 4.29
C PHE A 384 -21.01 -6.64 3.44
N PHE A 385 -21.12 -7.26 2.26
CA PHE A 385 -22.25 -7.09 1.35
C PHE A 385 -23.58 -7.50 1.99
N ILE A 386 -23.62 -8.69 2.62
CA ILE A 386 -24.82 -9.17 3.32
C ILE A 386 -25.22 -8.18 4.42
N LYS A 387 -24.26 -7.73 5.23
CA LYS A 387 -24.52 -6.78 6.32
C LYS A 387 -25.03 -5.41 5.80
N ALA A 388 -24.48 -4.92 4.69
CA ALA A 388 -24.79 -3.59 4.16
C ALA A 388 -26.08 -3.56 3.31
N TYR A 389 -26.44 -4.66 2.66
CA TYR A 389 -27.50 -4.67 1.64
C TYR A 389 -28.66 -5.61 1.92
N SER A 390 -28.50 -6.64 2.77
CA SER A 390 -29.56 -7.62 3.04
C SER A 390 -30.44 -7.28 4.25
N LYS A 391 -30.13 -6.23 5.03
CA LYS A 391 -31.07 -5.73 6.06
C LYS A 391 -32.19 -4.93 5.39
N LYS A 392 -33.44 -5.38 5.57
CA LYS A 392 -34.65 -4.60 5.23
C LYS A 392 -34.59 -3.25 5.96
N PRO A 393 -35.02 -2.13 5.35
CA PRO A 393 -35.25 -0.92 6.12
C PRO A 393 -36.26 -1.25 7.22
N ALA A 394 -35.99 -0.84 8.46
CA ALA A 394 -37.00 -0.87 9.50
C ALA A 394 -38.23 -0.14 8.94
N LYS A 395 -39.39 -0.81 8.97
CA LYS A 395 -40.66 -0.12 8.71
C LYS A 395 -40.66 1.10 9.62
N LYS A 396 -40.76 2.30 9.05
CA LYS A 396 -41.23 3.44 9.84
C LYS A 396 -42.61 3.02 10.32
N GLU A 397 -42.75 2.77 11.62
CA GLU A 397 -44.05 2.77 12.26
C GLU A 397 -44.65 4.14 11.94
N ALA A 398 -45.78 4.10 11.23
CA ALA A 398 -46.48 5.25 10.70
C ALA A 398 -47.34 5.88 11.79
#